data_AF-A0A6I8TGH7-F1
#
_entry.id   AF-A0A6I8TGH7-F1
#
_cell.length_a   1.000
_cell.length_b   1.000
_cell.length_c   1.000
_cell.angle_alpha   90.00
_cell.angle_beta   90.00
_cell.angle_gamma   90.00
#
_symmetry.space_group_name_H-M   'P 1'
#
loop_
_entity.id
_entity.type
_entity.pdbx_description
1 polymer ?
#
loop_
_entity_poly.entity_id
_entity_poly.type
_entity_poly.pdbx_seq_one_letter_code
_entity_poly.pdbx_strand_id
1 'polypeptide(L)'
;MTGKAGWSYALIRDINSPANHIIRSELAVVIRDKYPKARHHFLVLPWANIDNVYEFSSLLQLIPVHIPLLKEMFQLAKQAIELNRCHQKEFAMGFHMRPSMHRLHLHVISKDFVSARLKTVKHWNIFRTDLFMPFESVLLELQERGHIKHRPEAYINSLMDARLECNQCDRQFDTLPALKEHLLDHLNSAGGEPFEVLHNGFME
;
A
#
# COMPACT_ATOMS: atom_id res chain seq x y z
N MET A 1 30.52 1.69 -8.42
CA MET A 1 29.10 1.48 -8.06
C MET A 1 28.65 2.67 -7.24
N THR A 2 28.11 3.70 -7.87
CA THR A 2 27.60 4.89 -7.18
C THR A 2 26.26 4.55 -6.55
N GLY A 3 26.19 4.52 -5.22
CA GLY A 3 24.96 4.22 -4.50
C GLY A 3 23.88 5.26 -4.86
N LYS A 4 22.76 4.80 -5.41
CA LYS A 4 21.61 5.65 -5.69
C LYS A 4 21.14 6.26 -4.36
N ALA A 5 21.37 7.56 -4.18
CA ALA A 5 21.09 8.30 -2.95
C ALA A 5 19.78 9.08 -3.09
N GLY A 6 18.91 8.99 -2.07
CA GLY A 6 17.62 9.68 -2.04
C GLY A 6 16.60 8.98 -1.14
N TRP A 7 15.59 9.73 -0.69
CA TRP A 7 14.50 9.19 0.15
C TRP A 7 13.68 8.13 -0.61
N SER A 8 13.53 8.29 -1.94
CA SER A 8 12.79 7.36 -2.80
C SER A 8 13.44 5.97 -2.90
N TYR A 9 14.72 5.82 -2.53
CA TYR A 9 15.45 4.55 -2.50
C TYR A 9 15.46 3.89 -1.11
N ALA A 10 14.77 4.46 -0.11
CA ALA A 10 14.81 3.95 1.25
C ALA A 10 14.38 2.48 1.37
N LEU A 11 13.36 2.06 0.61
CA LEU A 11 12.90 0.67 0.61
C LEU A 11 14.00 -0.33 0.23
N ILE A 12 14.90 0.03 -0.69
CA ILE A 12 16.04 -0.83 -1.07
C ILE A 12 16.99 -1.06 0.11
N ARG A 13 17.14 -0.08 1.00
CA ARG A 13 17.93 -0.26 2.23
C ARG A 13 17.15 -1.05 3.27
N ASP A 14 15.86 -0.74 3.42
CA ASP A 14 15.01 -1.35 4.44
C ASP A 14 14.84 -2.87 4.22
N ILE A 15 14.71 -3.33 2.96
CA ILE A 15 14.63 -4.77 2.65
C ILE A 15 15.93 -5.54 2.94
N ASN A 16 17.08 -4.86 2.96
CA ASN A 16 18.36 -5.50 3.25
C ASN A 16 18.65 -5.61 4.74
N SER A 17 17.77 -5.08 5.59
CA SER A 17 17.91 -5.13 7.06
C SER A 17 16.99 -6.21 7.63
N PRO A 18 17.49 -7.38 8.05
CA PRO A 18 16.66 -8.49 8.54
C PRO A 18 15.75 -8.14 9.71
N ALA A 19 16.12 -7.16 10.53
CA ALA A 19 15.30 -6.65 11.62
C ALA A 19 13.95 -6.05 11.18
N ASN A 20 13.82 -5.67 9.90
CA ASN A 20 12.56 -5.14 9.35
C ASN A 20 11.63 -6.24 8.83
N HIS A 21 12.11 -7.49 8.71
CA HIS A 21 11.38 -8.58 8.07
C HIS A 21 10.33 -9.15 9.02
N ILE A 22 9.07 -9.10 8.62
CA ILE A 22 7.97 -9.78 9.34
C ILE A 22 7.95 -11.25 8.93
N ILE A 23 7.94 -11.50 7.62
CA ILE A 23 7.86 -12.82 6.97
C ILE A 23 8.56 -12.70 5.61
N ARG A 24 9.13 -13.79 5.11
CA ARG A 24 9.77 -13.82 3.79
C ARG A 24 9.63 -15.19 3.13
N SER A 25 9.73 -15.20 1.81
CA SER A 25 9.95 -16.40 1.00
C SER A 25 11.20 -16.23 0.13
N GLU A 26 11.46 -17.21 -0.73
CA GLU A 26 12.57 -17.15 -1.70
C GLU A 26 12.40 -16.03 -2.74
N LEU A 27 11.19 -15.47 -2.91
CA LEU A 27 10.91 -14.47 -3.93
C LEU A 27 10.62 -13.07 -3.39
N ALA A 28 10.14 -12.95 -2.15
CA ALA A 28 9.69 -11.69 -1.60
C ALA A 28 9.81 -11.61 -0.07
N VAL A 29 9.65 -10.40 0.46
CA VAL A 29 9.67 -10.09 1.89
C VAL A 29 8.55 -9.14 2.26
N VAL A 30 8.01 -9.32 3.46
CA VAL A 30 7.06 -8.40 4.09
C VAL A 30 7.78 -7.56 5.14
N ILE A 31 7.64 -6.25 5.05
CA ILE A 31 8.10 -5.29 6.06
C ILE A 31 6.94 -4.39 6.50
N ARG A 32 7.08 -3.72 7.65
CA ARG A 32 6.13 -2.67 8.06
C ARG A 32 6.39 -1.39 7.26
N ASP A 33 5.33 -0.70 6.87
CA ASP A 33 5.46 0.67 6.35
C ASP A 33 5.90 1.59 7.49
N LYS A 34 6.97 2.38 7.29
CA LYS A 34 7.53 3.28 8.31
C LYS A 34 6.63 4.51 8.60
N TYR A 35 5.69 4.79 7.71
CA TYR A 35 4.72 5.88 7.77
C TYR A 35 3.29 5.35 7.55
N PRO A 36 2.81 4.43 8.40
CA PRO A 36 1.58 3.65 8.15
C PRO A 36 0.34 4.55 8.05
N LYS A 37 -0.53 4.37 7.06
CA LYS A 37 -1.73 5.22 6.87
C LYS A 37 -2.99 4.68 7.54
N ALA A 38 -2.90 3.50 8.15
CA ALA A 38 -3.94 2.84 8.95
C ALA A 38 -3.27 2.12 10.14
N ARG A 39 -4.05 1.46 11.01
CA ARG A 39 -3.53 0.66 12.13
C ARG A 39 -2.52 -0.41 11.70
N HIS A 40 -2.80 -1.07 10.58
CA HIS A 40 -1.90 -2.03 9.96
C HIS A 40 -1.56 -1.57 8.55
N HIS A 41 -0.27 -1.39 8.27
CA HIS A 41 0.21 -1.10 6.94
C HIS A 41 1.55 -1.80 6.72
N PHE A 42 1.53 -2.79 5.83
CA PHE A 42 2.69 -3.57 5.43
C PHE A 42 2.99 -3.33 3.96
N LEU A 43 4.23 -3.61 3.58
CA LEU A 43 4.70 -3.60 2.22
C LEU A 43 5.26 -4.99 1.91
N VAL A 44 4.82 -5.58 0.80
CA VAL A 44 5.44 -6.79 0.24
C VAL A 44 6.33 -6.37 -0.91
N LEU A 45 7.62 -6.69 -0.84
CA LEU A 45 8.62 -6.31 -1.84
C LEU A 45 9.30 -7.55 -2.41
N PRO A 46 9.49 -7.64 -3.73
CA PRO A 46 10.24 -8.74 -4.32
C PRO A 46 11.74 -8.58 -4.06
N TRP A 47 12.47 -9.68 -4.02
CA TRP A 47 13.94 -9.66 -4.09
C TRP A 47 14.42 -9.27 -5.48
N ALA A 48 13.63 -9.57 -6.52
CA ALA A 48 13.89 -9.16 -7.88
C ALA A 48 13.99 -7.62 -8.00
N ASN A 49 14.93 -7.16 -8.82
CA ASN A 49 15.17 -5.73 -9.00
C ASN A 49 14.16 -5.08 -9.97
N ILE A 50 12.92 -4.95 -9.52
CA ILE A 50 11.81 -4.28 -10.25
C ILE A 50 11.54 -2.95 -9.54
N ASP A 51 11.56 -1.83 -10.25
CA ASP A 51 11.37 -0.52 -9.60
C ASP A 51 9.91 -0.22 -9.32
N ASN A 52 8.99 -0.57 -10.22
CA ASN A 52 7.57 -0.32 -10.04
C ASN A 52 6.69 -1.18 -10.97
N VAL A 53 5.37 -1.04 -10.84
CA VAL A 53 4.34 -1.81 -11.59
C VAL A 53 4.40 -1.64 -13.11
N TYR A 54 5.04 -0.60 -13.63
CA TYR A 54 5.16 -0.38 -15.08
C TYR A 54 6.38 -1.10 -15.68
N GLU A 55 7.28 -1.63 -14.85
CA GLU A 55 8.45 -2.40 -15.32
C GLU A 55 8.14 -3.88 -15.60
N PHE A 56 6.89 -4.31 -15.40
CA PHE A 56 6.40 -5.56 -15.98
C PHE A 56 6.28 -5.40 -17.50
N SER A 57 7.41 -5.33 -18.20
CA SER A 57 7.43 -5.02 -19.63
C SER A 57 6.78 -6.12 -20.45
N SER A 58 6.23 -5.69 -21.59
CA SER A 58 5.47 -6.46 -22.58
C SER A 58 6.29 -7.46 -23.39
N LEU A 59 7.53 -7.76 -23.00
CA LEU A 59 8.21 -8.91 -23.56
C LEU A 59 7.45 -10.14 -23.07
N LEU A 60 6.64 -10.74 -23.94
CA LEU A 60 5.84 -11.95 -23.66
C LEU A 60 6.64 -13.03 -22.89
N GLN A 61 7.96 -13.07 -23.09
CA GLN A 61 8.89 -13.96 -22.40
C GLN A 61 9.06 -13.72 -20.88
N LEU A 62 8.74 -12.52 -20.37
CA LEU A 62 8.89 -12.16 -18.94
C LEU A 62 7.58 -12.34 -18.14
N ILE A 63 6.43 -12.39 -18.81
CA ILE A 63 5.11 -12.62 -18.18
C ILE A 63 5.08 -13.93 -17.36
N PRO A 64 5.64 -15.06 -17.84
CA PRO A 64 5.71 -16.31 -17.07
C PRO A 64 6.50 -16.18 -15.76
N VAL A 65 7.32 -15.14 -15.59
CA VAL A 65 8.09 -14.89 -14.37
C VAL A 65 7.38 -13.87 -13.46
N HIS A 66 6.81 -12.81 -14.03
CA HIS A 66 6.16 -11.75 -13.24
C HIS A 66 4.84 -12.17 -12.60
N ILE A 67 4.01 -12.98 -13.29
CA ILE A 67 2.72 -13.42 -12.73
C ILE A 67 2.91 -14.32 -11.49
N PRO A 68 3.78 -15.36 -11.51
CA PRO A 68 4.06 -16.14 -10.31
C PRO A 68 4.62 -15.30 -9.17
N LEU A 69 5.51 -14.34 -9.46
CA LEU A 69 6.02 -13.41 -8.45
C LEU A 69 4.90 -12.60 -7.80
N LEU A 70 4.00 -12.02 -8.59
CA LEU A 70 2.86 -11.25 -8.07
C LEU A 70 1.94 -12.13 -7.20
N LYS A 71 1.66 -13.36 -7.64
CA LYS A 71 0.86 -14.31 -6.87
C LYS A 71 1.53 -14.67 -5.55
N GLU A 72 2.85 -14.89 -5.56
CA GLU A 72 3.63 -15.16 -4.34
C GLU A 72 3.58 -13.96 -3.38
N MET A 73 3.79 -12.74 -3.88
CA MET A 73 3.66 -11.52 -3.06
C MET A 73 2.28 -11.41 -2.41
N PHE A 74 1.21 -11.78 -3.13
CA PHE A 74 -0.15 -11.77 -2.60
C PHE A 74 -0.40 -12.86 -1.55
N GLN A 75 0.18 -14.06 -1.70
CA GLN A 75 0.11 -15.08 -0.64
C GLN A 75 0.87 -14.65 0.61
N LEU A 76 2.06 -14.04 0.43
CA LEU A 76 2.85 -13.51 1.53
C LEU A 76 2.11 -12.37 2.27
N ALA A 77 1.36 -11.54 1.54
CA ALA A 77 0.47 -10.53 2.12
C ALA A 77 -0.61 -11.15 3.01
N LYS A 78 -1.29 -12.22 2.55
CA LYS A 78 -2.31 -12.93 3.33
C LYS A 78 -1.75 -13.54 4.61
N GLN A 79 -0.61 -14.22 4.51
CA GLN A 79 0.08 -14.79 5.65
C GLN A 79 0.48 -13.70 6.67
N ALA A 80 0.93 -12.53 6.20
CA ALA A 80 1.24 -11.42 7.09
C ALA A 80 -0.01 -10.88 7.83
N ILE A 81 -1.17 -10.83 7.18
CA ILE A 81 -2.44 -10.47 7.82
C ILE A 81 -2.79 -11.50 8.92
N GLU A 82 -2.71 -12.79 8.61
CA GLU A 82 -3.01 -13.88 9.55
C GLU A 82 -2.07 -13.88 10.76
N LEU A 83 -0.77 -13.65 10.55
CA LEU A 83 0.23 -13.54 11.62
C LEU A 83 -0.04 -12.36 12.56
N ASN A 84 -0.68 -11.30 12.07
CA ASN A 84 -1.13 -10.18 12.90
C ASN A 84 -2.53 -10.41 13.50
N ARG A 85 -3.07 -11.63 13.38
CA ARG A 85 -4.38 -12.06 13.91
C ARG A 85 -5.55 -11.21 13.38
N CYS A 86 -5.45 -10.75 12.13
CA CYS A 86 -6.51 -10.01 11.46
C CYS A 86 -7.17 -10.86 10.36
N HIS A 87 -8.31 -10.39 9.84
CA HIS A 87 -9.00 -11.02 8.72
C HIS A 87 -8.71 -10.29 7.42
N GLN A 88 -8.49 -11.03 6.33
CA GLN A 88 -8.21 -10.46 5.01
C GLN A 88 -9.26 -9.44 4.54
N LYS A 89 -10.55 -9.64 4.89
CA LYS A 89 -11.66 -8.73 4.54
C LYS A 89 -11.46 -7.30 5.07
N GLU A 90 -10.66 -7.13 6.13
CA GLU A 90 -10.36 -5.85 6.77
C GLU A 90 -9.27 -5.08 6.03
N PHE A 91 -8.65 -5.66 5.00
CA PHE A 91 -7.51 -5.10 4.29
C PHE A 91 -7.82 -4.81 2.82
N ALA A 92 -7.22 -3.75 2.31
CA ALA A 92 -7.04 -3.50 0.89
C ALA A 92 -5.61 -3.88 0.50
N MET A 93 -5.47 -4.50 -0.67
CA MET A 93 -4.18 -4.90 -1.22
C MET A 93 -4.05 -4.40 -2.65
N GLY A 94 -2.95 -3.71 -2.95
CA GLY A 94 -2.80 -3.05 -4.24
C GLY A 94 -1.55 -2.19 -4.37
N PHE A 95 -1.47 -1.48 -5.48
CA PHE A 95 -0.32 -0.68 -5.87
C PHE A 95 -0.74 0.76 -6.14
N HIS A 96 0.17 1.71 -5.94
CA HIS A 96 -0.08 3.08 -6.36
C HIS A 96 0.10 3.23 -7.88
N MET A 97 -0.88 3.85 -8.53
CA MET A 97 -0.80 4.26 -9.93
C MET A 97 0.32 5.27 -10.18
N ARG A 98 0.63 6.12 -9.20
CA ARG A 98 1.81 6.98 -9.20
C ARG A 98 2.78 6.54 -8.09
N PRO A 99 3.72 5.62 -8.36
CA PRO A 99 4.69 5.16 -7.37
C PRO A 99 5.53 6.32 -6.83
N SER A 100 5.65 6.42 -5.51
CA SER A 100 6.44 7.46 -4.84
C SER A 100 7.87 7.02 -4.50
N MET A 101 8.13 5.71 -4.52
CA MET A 101 9.42 5.12 -4.15
C MET A 101 9.86 4.12 -5.21
N HIS A 102 11.17 3.96 -5.37
CA HIS A 102 11.75 2.86 -6.13
C HIS A 102 11.66 1.56 -5.33
N ARG A 103 11.74 0.44 -6.06
CA ARG A 103 11.37 -0.91 -5.66
C ARG A 103 9.86 -1.11 -5.65
N LEU A 104 9.39 -2.05 -6.45
CA LEU A 104 8.00 -2.51 -6.46
C LEU A 104 7.57 -2.89 -5.04
N HIS A 105 6.40 -2.43 -4.62
CA HIS A 105 5.84 -2.80 -3.32
C HIS A 105 4.32 -2.91 -3.42
N LEU A 106 3.81 -4.07 -3.02
CA LEU A 106 2.38 -4.30 -2.79
C LEU A 106 2.04 -3.72 -1.42
N HIS A 107 1.13 -2.76 -1.38
CA HIS A 107 0.56 -2.28 -0.13
C HIS A 107 -0.42 -3.31 0.43
N VAL A 108 -0.33 -3.55 1.73
CA VAL A 108 -1.28 -4.34 2.51
C VAL A 108 -1.73 -3.47 3.66
N ILE A 109 -2.89 -2.83 3.51
CA ILE A 109 -3.34 -1.77 4.41
C ILE A 109 -4.73 -2.07 4.97
N SER A 110 -4.89 -1.94 6.29
CA SER A 110 -6.19 -2.11 6.93
C SER A 110 -7.13 -0.95 6.57
N LYS A 111 -8.42 -1.24 6.44
CA LYS A 111 -9.45 -0.29 5.96
C LYS A 111 -9.92 0.69 7.03
N ASP A 112 -9.38 0.67 8.24
CA ASP A 112 -9.72 1.65 9.28
C ASP A 112 -9.17 3.05 8.97
N PHE A 113 -8.00 3.15 8.32
CA PHE A 113 -7.30 4.41 8.05
C PHE A 113 -7.11 5.33 9.29
N VAL A 114 -7.08 4.75 10.48
CA VAL A 114 -6.82 5.44 11.74
C VAL A 114 -5.32 5.48 11.97
N SER A 115 -4.71 6.63 11.67
CA SER A 115 -3.27 6.83 11.87
C SER A 115 -2.90 8.30 12.03
N ALA A 116 -1.92 8.59 12.89
CA ALA A 116 -1.28 9.90 12.99
C ALA A 116 -0.46 10.27 11.73
N ARG A 117 -0.05 9.29 10.90
CA ARG A 117 0.71 9.51 9.65
C ARG A 117 -0.18 9.73 8.42
N LEU A 118 -1.49 9.54 8.55
CA LEU A 118 -2.48 10.04 7.58
C LEU A 118 -2.67 11.55 7.82
N LYS A 119 -1.95 12.37 7.03
CA LYS A 119 -1.75 13.81 7.28
C LYS A 119 -2.32 14.73 6.21
N THR A 120 -2.52 14.25 4.99
CA THR A 120 -2.93 15.09 3.85
C THR A 120 -4.08 14.43 3.10
N VAL A 121 -4.90 15.25 2.42
CA VAL A 121 -5.94 14.78 1.50
C VAL A 121 -5.35 13.86 0.43
N LYS A 122 -4.14 14.18 -0.07
CA LYS A 122 -3.41 13.32 -0.99
C LYS A 122 -3.11 11.93 -0.42
N HIS A 123 -2.71 11.83 0.86
CA HIS A 123 -2.53 10.51 1.48
C HIS A 123 -3.84 9.73 1.50
N TRP A 124 -4.98 10.36 1.76
CA TRP A 124 -6.28 9.70 1.70
C TRP A 124 -6.61 9.23 0.29
N ASN A 125 -6.60 10.16 -0.67
CA ASN A 125 -7.02 9.93 -2.05
C ASN A 125 -6.18 8.85 -2.74
N ILE A 126 -4.88 8.76 -2.45
CA ILE A 126 -4.01 7.71 -2.99
C ILE A 126 -4.50 6.30 -2.66
N PHE A 127 -5.12 6.07 -1.49
CA PHE A 127 -5.63 4.76 -1.09
C PHE A 127 -7.13 4.57 -1.35
N ARG A 128 -7.85 5.66 -1.63
CA ARG A 128 -9.33 5.69 -1.61
C ARG A 128 -9.98 6.07 -2.93
N THR A 129 -9.18 6.32 -3.95
CA THR A 129 -9.62 6.51 -5.34
C THR A 129 -8.93 5.47 -6.22
N ASP A 130 -9.18 5.51 -7.53
CA ASP A 130 -8.52 4.69 -8.54
C ASP A 130 -6.98 4.80 -8.55
N LEU A 131 -6.41 5.79 -7.85
CA LEU A 131 -4.97 5.86 -7.60
C LEU A 131 -4.42 4.61 -6.88
N PHE A 132 -5.26 3.92 -6.12
CA PHE A 132 -4.96 2.62 -5.55
C PHE A 132 -5.45 1.53 -6.48
N MET A 133 -4.55 0.94 -7.25
CA MET A 133 -4.88 -0.14 -8.18
C MET A 133 -4.96 -1.47 -7.40
N PRO A 134 -6.15 -2.08 -7.27
CA PRO A 134 -6.30 -3.35 -6.56
C PRO A 134 -5.43 -4.44 -7.19
N PHE A 135 -4.90 -5.35 -6.37
CA PHE A 135 -4.04 -6.44 -6.83
C PHE A 135 -4.67 -7.24 -7.97
N GLU A 136 -5.94 -7.60 -7.83
CA GLU A 136 -6.69 -8.40 -8.81
C GLU A 136 -6.81 -7.66 -10.15
N SER A 137 -7.02 -6.34 -10.13
CA SER A 137 -7.10 -5.52 -11.34
C SER A 137 -5.75 -5.40 -12.05
N VAL A 138 -4.66 -5.24 -11.29
CA VAL A 138 -3.29 -5.22 -11.85
C VAL A 138 -2.93 -6.58 -12.46
N LEU A 139 -3.25 -7.67 -11.75
CA LEU A 139 -3.01 -9.02 -12.23
C LEU A 139 -3.78 -9.30 -13.53
N LEU A 140 -5.07 -8.93 -13.57
CA LEU A 140 -5.91 -9.10 -14.75
C LEU A 140 -5.40 -8.26 -15.93
N GLU A 141 -5.09 -6.98 -15.72
CA GLU A 141 -4.56 -6.11 -16.77
C GLU A 141 -3.25 -6.65 -17.35
N LEU A 142 -2.36 -7.16 -16.48
CA LEU A 142 -1.11 -7.79 -16.91
C LEU A 142 -1.36 -9.10 -17.70
N GLN A 143 -2.34 -9.91 -17.29
CA GLN A 143 -2.70 -11.15 -17.99
C GLN A 143 -3.28 -10.88 -19.37
N GLU A 144 -4.14 -9.87 -19.51
CA GLU A 144 -4.81 -9.54 -20.76
C GLU A 144 -3.91 -8.77 -21.74
N ARG A 145 -3.07 -7.87 -21.23
CA ARG A 145 -2.31 -6.92 -22.06
C ARG A 145 -0.81 -7.15 -22.08
N GLY A 146 -0.30 -7.97 -21.16
CA GLY A 146 1.13 -8.16 -20.93
C GLY A 146 1.86 -6.96 -20.33
N HIS A 147 1.15 -5.87 -19.98
CA HIS A 147 1.71 -4.69 -19.33
C HIS A 147 0.61 -3.90 -18.59
N ILE A 148 1.01 -3.03 -17.67
CA ILE A 148 0.11 -2.07 -17.02
C ILE A 148 0.12 -0.77 -17.82
N LYS A 149 -1.05 -0.29 -18.26
CA LYS A 149 -1.15 0.93 -19.07
C LYS A 149 -1.01 2.17 -18.19
N HIS A 150 -0.20 3.13 -18.66
CA HIS A 150 -0.17 4.46 -18.05
C HIS A 150 -1.51 5.18 -18.24
N ARG A 151 -2.04 5.77 -17.16
CA ARG A 151 -3.23 6.60 -17.22
C ARG A 151 -2.82 8.07 -17.49
N PRO A 152 -3.66 8.88 -18.16
CA PRO A 152 -3.35 10.28 -18.44
C PRO A 152 -3.12 11.08 -17.15
N GLU A 153 -2.15 11.98 -17.17
CA GLU A 153 -1.79 12.81 -16.01
C GLU A 153 -2.97 13.65 -15.50
N ALA A 154 -3.81 14.16 -16.40
CA ALA A 154 -5.04 14.88 -16.04
C ALA A 154 -6.02 14.02 -15.24
N TYR A 155 -6.14 12.73 -15.57
CA TYR A 155 -6.97 11.78 -14.82
C TYR A 155 -6.39 11.57 -13.41
N ILE A 156 -5.08 11.28 -13.34
CA ILE A 156 -4.40 11.06 -12.05
C ILE A 156 -4.53 12.31 -11.15
N ASN A 157 -4.38 13.51 -11.69
CA ASN A 157 -4.51 14.75 -10.92
C ASN A 157 -5.97 14.99 -10.47
N SER A 158 -6.97 14.69 -11.29
CA SER A 158 -8.38 14.76 -10.87
C SER A 158 -8.71 13.86 -9.67
N LEU A 159 -8.08 12.68 -9.59
CA LEU A 159 -8.24 11.76 -8.46
C LEU A 159 -7.49 12.26 -7.21
N MET A 160 -6.31 12.87 -7.39
CA MET A 160 -5.53 13.44 -6.29
C MET A 160 -6.26 14.57 -5.57
N ASP A 161 -7.10 15.31 -6.31
CA ASP A 161 -7.87 16.45 -5.81
C ASP A 161 -9.35 16.10 -5.56
N ALA A 162 -9.71 14.82 -5.60
CA ALA A 162 -11.07 14.34 -5.34
C ALA A 162 -11.55 14.73 -3.92
N ARG A 163 -12.88 14.87 -3.76
CA ARG A 163 -13.51 15.15 -2.47
C ARG A 163 -13.28 14.00 -1.49
N LEU A 164 -13.24 14.31 -0.20
CA LEU A 164 -13.07 13.30 0.84
C LEU A 164 -14.40 12.57 1.06
N GLU A 165 -14.45 11.31 0.69
CA GLU A 165 -15.59 10.42 0.92
C GLU A 165 -15.20 9.32 1.89
N CYS A 166 -16.08 8.96 2.83
CA CYS A 166 -15.84 7.86 3.76
C CYS A 166 -15.75 6.52 3.02
N ASN A 167 -14.91 5.62 3.52
CA ASN A 167 -14.76 4.29 2.94
C ASN A 167 -15.74 3.23 3.48
N GLN A 168 -16.59 3.62 4.43
CA GLN A 168 -17.46 2.71 5.19
C GLN A 168 -18.93 3.15 5.18
N CYS A 169 -19.23 4.36 4.73
CA CYS A 169 -20.58 4.88 4.53
C CYS A 169 -20.59 6.02 3.50
N ASP A 170 -21.78 6.56 3.19
CA ASP A 170 -21.97 7.55 2.13
C ASP A 170 -21.65 9.01 2.53
N ARG A 171 -20.96 9.23 3.67
CA ARG A 171 -20.65 10.59 4.15
C ARG A 171 -19.47 11.21 3.40
N GLN A 172 -19.59 12.51 3.12
CA GLN A 172 -18.54 13.34 2.53
C GLN A 172 -18.03 14.38 3.54
N PHE A 173 -16.80 14.83 3.35
CA PHE A 173 -16.10 15.75 4.25
C PHE A 173 -15.36 16.84 3.46
N ASP A 174 -15.35 18.06 4.02
CA ASP A 174 -14.57 19.17 3.44
C ASP A 174 -13.13 19.21 3.98
N THR A 175 -12.87 18.55 5.11
CA THR A 175 -11.55 18.56 5.76
C THR A 175 -11.13 17.17 6.22
N LEU A 176 -9.81 16.90 6.18
CA LEU A 176 -9.26 15.62 6.64
C LEU A 176 -9.46 15.39 8.15
N PRO A 177 -9.31 16.39 9.06
CA PRO A 177 -9.59 16.19 10.48
C PRO A 177 -11.00 15.66 10.76
N ALA A 178 -12.03 16.26 10.13
CA ALA A 178 -13.42 15.82 10.29
C ALA A 178 -13.62 14.37 9.80
N LEU A 179 -13.00 14.00 8.67
CA LEU A 179 -13.01 12.62 8.21
C LEU A 179 -12.32 11.68 9.22
N LYS A 180 -11.18 12.08 9.79
CA LYS A 180 -10.44 11.24 10.75
C LYS A 180 -11.21 10.99 12.04
N GLU A 181 -11.91 12.00 12.55
CA GLU A 181 -12.82 11.85 13.68
C GLU A 181 -13.93 10.84 13.34
N HIS A 182 -14.54 10.97 12.16
CA HIS A 182 -15.55 10.04 11.70
C HIS A 182 -15.07 8.59 11.54
N LEU A 183 -13.82 8.38 11.10
CA LEU A 183 -13.23 7.04 11.00
C LEU A 183 -13.04 6.37 12.37
N LEU A 184 -12.80 7.16 13.42
CA LEU A 184 -12.75 6.66 14.80
C LEU A 184 -14.12 6.17 15.27
N ASP A 185 -15.20 6.86 14.90
CA ASP A 185 -16.57 6.43 15.23
C ASP A 185 -16.89 5.05 14.64
N HIS A 186 -16.49 4.80 13.39
CA HIS A 186 -16.62 3.48 12.76
C HIS A 186 -15.86 2.40 13.51
N LEU A 187 -14.63 2.70 13.94
CA LEU A 187 -13.79 1.75 14.67
C LEU A 187 -14.39 1.40 16.04
N ASN A 188 -14.89 2.40 16.76
CA ASN A 188 -15.50 2.23 18.08
C ASN A 188 -16.85 1.48 17.98
N SER A 189 -17.64 1.76 16.95
CA SER A 189 -18.94 1.11 16.73
C SER A 189 -18.81 -0.36 16.30
N ALA A 190 -17.69 -0.74 15.71
CA ALA A 190 -17.41 -2.11 15.30
C ALA A 190 -16.99 -3.04 16.46
N GLY A 191 -16.95 -2.56 17.71
CA GLY A 191 -16.54 -3.34 18.88
C GLY A 191 -15.03 -3.58 18.95
N GLY A 192 -14.22 -2.71 18.33
CA GLY A 192 -12.77 -2.78 18.44
C GLY A 192 -12.29 -2.42 19.85
N GLU A 193 -11.31 -3.16 20.37
CA GLU A 193 -10.60 -2.82 21.61
C GLU A 193 -10.12 -1.35 21.58
N PRO A 194 -10.29 -0.57 22.68
CA PRO A 194 -9.86 0.82 22.74
C PRO A 194 -8.37 0.96 22.43
N PHE A 195 -8.03 1.88 21.53
CA PHE A 195 -6.63 2.22 21.27
C PHE A 195 -6.12 3.14 22.39
N GLU A 196 -5.13 2.68 23.17
CA GLU A 196 -4.31 3.59 23.98
C GLU A 196 -3.59 4.55 23.03
N VAL A 197 -3.93 5.84 23.15
CA VAL A 197 -3.20 6.91 22.50
C VAL A 197 -1.77 6.87 23.03
N LEU A 198 -0.84 6.29 22.26
CA LEU A 198 0.59 6.49 22.47
C LEU A 198 0.92 7.96 22.16
N HIS A 199 0.68 8.79 23.16
CA HIS A 199 1.21 10.14 23.26
C HIS A 199 2.71 10.02 23.50
N ASN A 200 3.48 10.46 22.51
CA ASN A 200 4.88 10.89 22.56
C ASN A 200 5.96 9.90 23.00
N GLY A 201 7.02 9.85 22.19
CA GLY A 201 8.35 9.56 22.71
C GLY A 201 9.36 9.06 21.69
N PHE A 202 9.65 9.82 20.63
CA PHE A 202 11.01 9.87 20.05
C PHE A 202 11.19 11.26 19.43
N MET A 203 11.59 12.20 20.29
CA MET A 203 12.58 13.20 19.89
C MET A 203 13.94 12.49 19.87
N GLU A 204 14.76 12.92 18.90
CA GLU A 204 16.08 12.43 18.48
C GLU A 204 16.09 11.31 17.43
#